data_AF-A0A926XT94-F1
#
_entry.id   AF-A0A926XT94-F1
#
_cell.length_a   1.000
_cell.length_b   1.000
_cell.length_c   1.000
_cell.angle_alpha   90.00
_cell.angle_beta   90.00
_cell.angle_gamma   90.00
#
_symmetry.space_group_name_H-M   'P 1'
#
loop_
_entity.id
_entity.type
_entity.pdbx_description
1 polymer ?
#
loop_
_entity_poly.entity_id
_entity_poly.type
_entity_poly.pdbx_seq_one_letter_code
_entity_poly.pdbx_strand_id
1 'polypeptide(L)'
;MSESDALEKTIDRLSYINIFLAVAIPIITFLIFYYSNKLEKAKGMHRNPHKRNKKTWEWINIGMSALVALMTVVLFALNQTLSSQKESAANLKIQEAKTKADSARAVAANAIHKTEELRNSLSDTRLEQENKRKELEIRLANAETERLNAQRENAKLQMALQQSVKSLVEFQKDRKFTDFQRQVFNSCLTTYPIPTGLTFVVSVMHDPEAKTYATDLKKFLKVANWPLVNDNKGADYSNMPAKGIYICVDNPTAPPEHATHLKQILNEMGISSRIIHIKKIKNTDIMVLVGAKQEYN
;
A
#
# COMPACT_ATOMS: atom_id res chain seq x y z
N MET A 1 -54.97 -16.81 -19.52
CA MET A 1 -55.48 -16.84 -20.91
C MET A 1 -55.51 -15.39 -21.35
N SER A 2 -54.76 -15.01 -22.39
CA SER A 2 -54.69 -13.59 -22.80
C SER A 2 -56.03 -13.17 -23.40
N GLU A 3 -56.36 -11.88 -23.36
CA GLU A 3 -57.58 -11.36 -23.98
C GLU A 3 -57.59 -11.65 -25.50
N SER A 4 -56.41 -11.69 -26.14
CA SER A 4 -56.27 -12.08 -27.54
C SER A 4 -56.65 -13.54 -27.80
N ASP A 5 -56.32 -14.47 -26.88
CA ASP A 5 -56.65 -15.90 -27.01
C ASP A 5 -58.17 -16.16 -26.88
N ALA A 6 -58.84 -15.37 -26.04
CA ALA A 6 -60.28 -15.45 -25.86
C ALA A 6 -61.05 -14.91 -27.09
N LEU A 7 -60.53 -13.84 -27.69
CA LEU A 7 -61.07 -13.25 -28.92
C LEU A 7 -60.89 -14.18 -30.12
N GLU A 8 -59.71 -14.81 -30.27
CA GLU A 8 -59.40 -15.76 -31.35
C GLU A 8 -60.33 -16.99 -31.33
N LYS A 9 -60.58 -17.56 -30.15
CA LYS A 9 -61.57 -18.66 -29.98
C LYS A 9 -62.99 -18.25 -30.37
N THR A 10 -63.35 -16.98 -30.18
CA THR A 10 -64.68 -16.45 -30.53
C THR A 10 -64.81 -16.27 -32.03
N ILE A 11 -63.76 -15.74 -32.68
CA ILE A 11 -63.66 -15.59 -34.14
C ILE A 11 -63.75 -16.95 -34.82
N ASP A 12 -63.04 -17.97 -34.32
CA ASP A 12 -63.09 -19.33 -34.88
C ASP A 12 -64.50 -19.91 -34.82
N ARG A 13 -65.18 -19.80 -33.67
CA ARG A 13 -66.57 -20.26 -33.49
C ARG A 13 -67.52 -19.57 -34.47
N LEU A 14 -67.39 -18.25 -34.66
CA LEU A 14 -68.22 -17.50 -35.61
C LEU A 14 -67.91 -17.88 -37.07
N SER A 15 -66.64 -18.15 -37.39
CA SER A 15 -66.24 -18.62 -38.72
C SER A 15 -66.85 -20.00 -39.04
N TYR A 16 -66.88 -20.93 -38.08
CA TYR A 16 -67.53 -22.23 -38.24
C TYR A 16 -69.04 -22.10 -38.49
N ILE A 17 -69.73 -21.23 -37.75
CA ILE A 17 -71.17 -20.95 -37.96
C ILE A 17 -71.41 -20.37 -39.35
N ASN A 18 -70.55 -19.46 -39.80
CA ASN A 18 -70.68 -18.83 -41.11
C ASN A 18 -70.49 -19.84 -42.26
N ILE A 19 -69.47 -20.70 -42.18
CA ILE A 19 -69.24 -21.80 -43.13
C ILE A 19 -70.43 -22.77 -43.13
N PHE A 20 -70.94 -23.13 -41.95
CA PHE A 20 -72.09 -24.01 -41.83
C PHE A 20 -73.35 -23.43 -42.49
N LEU A 21 -73.65 -22.15 -42.27
CA LEU A 21 -74.78 -21.46 -42.91
C LEU A 21 -74.59 -21.39 -44.43
N ALA A 22 -73.39 -21.04 -44.91
CA ALA A 22 -73.09 -20.96 -46.34
C ALA A 22 -73.29 -22.29 -47.08
N VAL A 23 -73.10 -23.43 -46.41
CA VAL A 23 -73.33 -24.77 -46.98
C VAL A 23 -74.77 -25.25 -46.78
N ALA A 24 -75.36 -25.02 -45.61
CA ALA A 24 -76.71 -25.48 -45.28
C ALA A 24 -77.80 -24.80 -46.11
N ILE A 25 -77.64 -23.49 -46.41
CA ILE A 25 -78.63 -22.70 -47.13
C ILE A 25 -78.86 -23.22 -48.56
N PRO A 26 -77.84 -23.42 -49.42
CA PRO A 26 -78.02 -23.99 -50.75
C PRO A 26 -78.67 -25.37 -50.72
N ILE A 27 -78.30 -26.21 -49.74
CA ILE A 27 -78.85 -27.56 -49.59
C ILE A 27 -80.34 -27.50 -49.25
N ILE A 28 -80.74 -26.69 -48.26
CA ILE A 28 -82.15 -26.52 -47.89
C ILE A 28 -82.95 -25.93 -49.05
N THR A 29 -82.40 -24.92 -49.74
CA THR A 29 -83.03 -24.29 -50.92
C THR A 29 -83.25 -25.32 -52.04
N PHE A 30 -82.23 -26.15 -52.31
CA PHE A 30 -82.31 -27.22 -53.30
C PHE A 30 -83.33 -28.28 -52.91
N LEU A 31 -83.38 -28.70 -51.64
CA LEU A 31 -84.34 -29.68 -51.15
C LEU A 31 -85.78 -29.14 -51.28
N ILE A 32 -86.03 -27.89 -50.89
CA ILE A 32 -87.34 -27.25 -51.04
C ILE A 32 -87.77 -27.25 -52.52
N PHE A 33 -86.87 -26.85 -53.43
CA PHE A 33 -87.13 -26.86 -54.87
C PHE A 33 -87.40 -28.28 -55.41
N TYR A 34 -86.57 -29.24 -55.02
CA TYR A 34 -86.68 -30.64 -55.43
C TYR A 34 -87.99 -31.27 -54.95
N TYR A 35 -88.35 -31.10 -53.67
CA TYR A 35 -89.60 -31.64 -53.12
C TYR A 35 -90.84 -30.96 -53.70
N SER A 36 -90.77 -29.66 -54.00
CA SER A 36 -91.86 -28.93 -54.67
C SER A 36 -92.12 -29.51 -56.07
N ASN A 37 -91.07 -29.73 -56.87
CA ASN A 37 -91.17 -30.37 -58.19
C ASN A 37 -91.68 -31.83 -58.11
N LYS A 38 -91.22 -32.58 -57.11
CA LYS A 38 -91.65 -33.99 -56.91
C LYS A 38 -93.12 -34.08 -56.51
N LEU A 39 -93.60 -33.18 -55.63
CA LEU A 39 -95.01 -33.07 -55.26
C LEU A 39 -95.91 -32.70 -56.45
N GLU A 40 -95.42 -31.86 -57.38
CA GLU A 40 -96.16 -31.56 -58.62
C GLU A 40 -96.30 -32.78 -59.54
N LYS A 41 -95.25 -33.60 -59.67
CA LYS A 41 -95.30 -34.84 -60.46
C LYS A 41 -96.15 -35.94 -59.82
N ALA A 42 -96.17 -36.02 -58.48
CA ALA A 42 -96.95 -37.01 -57.75
C ALA A 42 -98.47 -36.76 -57.79
N LYS A 43 -98.90 -35.51 -57.98
CA LYS A 43 -100.33 -35.14 -58.13
C LYS A 43 -100.87 -35.42 -59.53
N GLY A 44 -100.60 -36.60 -60.10
CA GLY A 44 -101.11 -37.06 -61.40
C GLY A 44 -102.64 -36.94 -61.53
N MET A 45 -103.12 -35.75 -61.88
CA MET A 45 -104.52 -35.45 -62.13
C MET A 45 -104.62 -34.69 -63.44
N HIS A 46 -105.28 -35.34 -64.39
CA HIS A 46 -105.89 -34.74 -65.58
C HIS A 46 -106.77 -33.54 -65.21
N ARG A 47 -106.17 -32.37 -65.00
CA ARG A 47 -106.87 -31.08 -64.98
C ARG A 47 -106.12 -30.09 -65.84
N ASN A 48 -106.86 -29.60 -66.83
CA ASN A 48 -106.57 -28.57 -67.81
C ASN A 48 -105.50 -27.54 -67.36
N PRO A 49 -104.37 -27.38 -68.07
CA PRO A 49 -103.22 -26.57 -67.62
C PRO A 49 -103.46 -25.05 -67.59
N HIS A 50 -104.62 -24.54 -68.00
CA HIS A 50 -104.83 -23.10 -68.21
C HIS A 50 -105.39 -22.26 -67.04
N LYS A 51 -105.68 -22.84 -65.87
CA LYS A 51 -106.14 -22.05 -64.69
C LYS A 51 -105.57 -22.55 -63.35
N ARG A 52 -104.29 -22.95 -63.31
CA ARG A 52 -103.56 -22.96 -62.04
C ARG A 52 -103.04 -21.57 -61.73
N ASN A 53 -103.24 -21.17 -60.48
CA ASN A 53 -103.13 -19.83 -59.95
C ASN A 53 -101.67 -19.33 -60.05
N LYS A 54 -101.27 -18.80 -61.21
CA LYS A 54 -99.93 -18.25 -61.52
C LYS A 54 -99.43 -17.31 -60.41
N LYS A 55 -100.36 -16.59 -59.77
CA LYS A 55 -100.12 -15.74 -58.61
C LYS A 55 -99.46 -16.48 -57.44
N THR A 56 -99.87 -17.70 -57.10
CA THR A 56 -99.35 -18.40 -55.90
C THR A 56 -97.88 -18.80 -56.06
N TRP A 57 -97.46 -19.18 -57.27
CA TRP A 57 -96.06 -19.49 -57.58
C TRP A 57 -95.19 -18.24 -57.67
N GLU A 58 -95.72 -17.13 -58.18
CA GLU A 58 -95.03 -15.83 -58.15
C GLU A 58 -94.77 -15.36 -56.71
N TRP A 59 -95.74 -15.49 -55.80
CA TRP A 59 -95.55 -15.16 -54.38
C TRP A 59 -94.50 -16.03 -53.67
N ILE A 60 -94.43 -17.32 -54.00
CA ILE A 60 -93.41 -18.23 -53.43
C ILE A 60 -92.01 -17.84 -53.92
N ASN A 61 -91.86 -17.54 -55.22
CA ASN A 61 -90.58 -17.11 -55.77
C ASN A 61 -90.13 -15.76 -55.21
N ILE A 62 -91.06 -14.81 -55.04
CA ILE A 62 -90.79 -13.51 -54.40
C ILE A 62 -90.39 -13.70 -52.93
N GLY A 63 -91.09 -14.57 -52.18
CA GLY A 63 -90.75 -14.87 -50.79
C GLY A 63 -89.35 -15.51 -50.65
N MET A 64 -89.01 -16.46 -51.52
CA MET A 64 -87.69 -17.12 -51.52
C MET A 64 -86.56 -16.16 -51.92
N SER A 65 -86.77 -15.32 -52.93
CA SER A 65 -85.76 -14.33 -53.34
C SER A 65 -85.54 -13.24 -52.28
N ALA A 66 -86.60 -12.80 -51.59
CA ALA A 66 -86.48 -11.91 -50.44
C ALA A 66 -85.71 -12.55 -49.27
N LEU A 67 -85.93 -13.84 -49.00
CA LEU A 67 -85.22 -14.59 -47.95
C LEU A 67 -83.73 -14.78 -48.28
N VAL A 68 -83.41 -15.07 -49.54
CA VAL A 68 -82.01 -15.16 -50.02
C VAL A 68 -81.32 -13.80 -49.90
N ALA A 69 -81.99 -12.71 -50.28
CA ALA A 69 -81.44 -11.35 -50.16
C ALA A 69 -81.21 -10.93 -48.70
N LEU A 70 -82.11 -11.29 -47.78
CA LEU A 70 -81.93 -11.06 -46.35
C LEU A 70 -80.72 -11.83 -45.81
N MET A 71 -80.56 -13.10 -46.21
CA MET A 71 -79.43 -13.90 -45.74
C MET A 71 -78.09 -13.44 -46.31
N THR A 72 -78.02 -12.97 -47.55
CA THR A 72 -76.76 -12.41 -48.08
C THR A 72 -76.35 -11.13 -47.35
N VAL A 73 -77.29 -10.27 -46.97
CA VAL A 73 -77.01 -9.09 -46.15
C VAL A 73 -76.49 -9.48 -44.76
N VAL A 74 -77.11 -10.48 -44.12
CA VAL A 74 -76.66 -10.99 -42.82
C VAL A 74 -75.26 -11.61 -42.90
N LEU A 75 -74.98 -12.42 -43.92
CA LEU A 75 -73.67 -13.02 -44.15
C LEU A 75 -72.60 -11.95 -44.42
N PHE A 76 -72.94 -10.90 -45.18
CA PHE A 76 -72.02 -9.78 -45.44
C PHE A 76 -71.70 -8.98 -44.18
N ALA A 77 -72.70 -8.67 -43.35
CA ALA A 77 -72.51 -7.98 -42.07
C ALA A 77 -71.69 -8.81 -41.06
N LEU A 78 -71.94 -10.12 -41.01
CA LEU A 78 -71.13 -11.06 -40.22
C LEU A 78 -69.69 -11.12 -40.71
N ASN A 79 -69.46 -11.10 -42.03
CA ASN A 79 -68.11 -11.12 -42.57
C ASN A 79 -67.35 -9.82 -42.28
N GLN A 80 -68.00 -8.66 -42.36
CA GLN A 80 -67.39 -7.37 -41.97
C GLN A 80 -67.03 -7.32 -40.48
N THR A 81 -67.90 -7.83 -39.61
CA THR A 81 -67.61 -7.88 -38.17
C THR A 81 -66.51 -8.88 -37.83
N LEU A 82 -66.43 -10.01 -38.54
CA LEU A 82 -65.32 -10.95 -38.41
C LEU A 82 -64.00 -10.34 -38.88
N SER A 83 -63.98 -9.60 -40.00
CA SER A 83 -62.76 -8.96 -40.48
C SER A 83 -62.27 -7.88 -39.52
N SER A 84 -63.17 -7.06 -38.96
CA SER A 84 -62.78 -6.03 -37.99
C SER A 84 -62.30 -6.64 -36.67
N GLN A 85 -62.91 -7.73 -36.20
CA GLN A 85 -62.43 -8.46 -35.03
C GLN A 85 -61.07 -9.12 -35.26
N LYS A 86 -60.82 -9.68 -36.45
CA LYS A 86 -59.49 -10.24 -36.81
C LYS A 86 -58.41 -9.16 -36.82
N GLU A 87 -58.71 -7.99 -37.37
CA GLU A 87 -57.78 -6.85 -37.41
C GLU A 87 -57.51 -6.30 -36.00
N SER A 88 -58.54 -6.21 -35.15
CA SER A 88 -58.40 -5.84 -33.73
C SER A 88 -57.55 -6.85 -32.95
N ALA A 89 -57.77 -8.15 -33.15
CA ALA A 89 -56.99 -9.22 -32.52
C ALA A 89 -55.51 -9.17 -32.94
N ALA A 90 -55.25 -8.96 -34.23
CA ALA A 90 -53.89 -8.82 -34.76
C ALA A 90 -53.17 -7.59 -34.19
N ASN A 91 -53.86 -6.44 -34.11
CA ASN A 91 -53.32 -5.22 -33.53
C ASN A 91 -53.00 -5.36 -32.04
N LEU A 92 -53.86 -6.04 -31.26
CA LEU A 92 -53.60 -6.38 -29.86
C LEU A 92 -52.35 -7.26 -29.71
N LYS A 93 -52.23 -8.33 -30.51
CA LYS A 93 -51.04 -9.20 -30.48
C LYS A 93 -49.76 -8.43 -30.82
N ILE A 94 -49.80 -7.52 -31.79
CA ILE A 94 -48.66 -6.65 -32.14
C ILE A 94 -48.30 -5.71 -30.98
N GLN A 95 -49.30 -5.15 -30.29
CA GLN A 95 -49.08 -4.26 -29.15
C GLN A 95 -48.53 -5.01 -27.93
N GLU A 96 -49.04 -6.21 -27.64
CA GLU A 96 -48.48 -7.10 -26.62
C GLU A 96 -47.04 -7.52 -26.95
N ALA A 97 -46.73 -7.80 -28.22
CA ALA A 97 -45.37 -8.12 -28.65
C ALA A 97 -44.43 -6.91 -28.51
N LYS A 98 -44.88 -5.70 -28.86
CA LYS A 98 -44.10 -4.47 -28.69
C LYS A 98 -43.82 -4.17 -27.21
N THR A 99 -44.85 -4.22 -26.36
CA THR A 99 -44.67 -3.97 -24.92
C THR A 99 -43.75 -5.00 -24.27
N LYS A 100 -43.84 -6.28 -24.65
CA LYS A 100 -42.89 -7.31 -24.21
C LYS A 100 -41.47 -7.00 -24.70
N ALA A 101 -41.29 -6.63 -25.96
CA ALA A 101 -39.98 -6.27 -26.50
C ALA A 101 -39.37 -5.05 -25.80
N ASP A 102 -40.18 -4.02 -25.53
CA ASP A 102 -39.73 -2.81 -24.83
C ASP A 102 -39.40 -3.10 -23.36
N SER A 103 -40.19 -3.95 -22.68
CA SER A 103 -39.86 -4.42 -21.33
C SER A 103 -38.56 -5.22 -21.30
N ALA A 104 -38.33 -6.09 -22.29
CA ALA A 104 -37.10 -6.87 -22.40
C ALA A 104 -35.88 -5.97 -22.67
N ARG A 105 -36.03 -4.94 -23.52
CA ARG A 105 -34.99 -3.92 -23.75
C ARG A 105 -34.68 -3.13 -22.48
N ALA A 106 -35.70 -2.74 -21.71
CA ALA A 106 -35.51 -2.04 -20.45
C ALA A 106 -34.79 -2.90 -19.40
N VAL A 107 -35.14 -4.19 -19.31
CA VAL A 107 -34.44 -5.15 -18.43
C VAL A 107 -32.99 -5.34 -18.88
N ALA A 108 -32.73 -5.48 -20.18
CA ALA A 108 -31.37 -5.60 -20.71
C ALA A 108 -30.53 -4.34 -20.44
N ALA A 109 -31.08 -3.14 -20.64
CA ALA A 109 -30.41 -1.89 -20.33
C ALA A 109 -30.06 -1.77 -18.83
N ASN A 110 -31.00 -2.13 -17.94
CA ASN A 110 -30.75 -2.16 -16.50
C ASN A 110 -29.69 -3.19 -16.09
N ALA A 111 -29.66 -4.35 -16.76
CA ALA A 111 -28.63 -5.36 -16.52
C ALA A 111 -27.25 -4.85 -16.92
N ILE A 112 -27.13 -4.17 -18.07
CA ILE A 112 -25.88 -3.55 -18.53
C ILE A 112 -25.41 -2.48 -17.52
N HIS A 113 -26.31 -1.61 -17.05
CA HIS A 113 -25.98 -0.59 -16.07
C HIS A 113 -25.46 -1.20 -14.75
N LYS A 114 -26.14 -2.22 -14.24
CA LYS A 114 -25.70 -2.95 -13.04
C LYS A 114 -24.35 -3.64 -13.23
N THR A 115 -24.07 -4.21 -14.41
CA THR A 115 -22.76 -4.82 -14.67
C THR A 115 -21.64 -3.78 -14.71
N GLU A 116 -21.91 -2.58 -15.21
CA GLU A 116 -20.93 -1.49 -15.25
C GLU A 116 -20.67 -0.93 -13.84
N GLU A 117 -21.71 -0.73 -13.03
CA GLU A 117 -21.58 -0.36 -11.61
C GLU A 117 -20.75 -1.38 -10.82
N LEU A 118 -21.03 -2.67 -11.00
CA LEU A 118 -20.25 -3.74 -10.37
C LEU A 118 -18.79 -3.73 -10.82
N ARG A 119 -18.53 -3.49 -12.11
CA ARG A 119 -17.17 -3.41 -12.66
C ARG A 119 -16.40 -2.24 -12.06
N ASN A 120 -17.04 -1.09 -11.93
CA ASN A 120 -16.42 0.10 -11.32
C ASN A 120 -16.13 -0.13 -9.83
N SER A 121 -17.08 -0.69 -9.07
CA SER A 121 -16.87 -1.03 -7.65
C SER A 121 -15.73 -2.04 -7.44
N LEU A 122 -15.60 -3.03 -8.33
CA LEU A 122 -14.47 -3.98 -8.33
C LEU A 122 -13.14 -3.31 -8.63
N SER A 123 -13.12 -2.32 -9.54
CA SER A 123 -11.92 -1.54 -9.85
C SER A 123 -11.47 -0.72 -8.65
N ASP A 124 -12.40 -0.01 -7.99
CA ASP A 124 -12.10 0.81 -6.81
C ASP A 124 -11.59 -0.05 -5.66
N THR A 125 -12.20 -1.21 -5.42
CA THR A 125 -11.76 -2.15 -4.37
C THR A 125 -10.34 -2.65 -4.63
N ARG A 126 -9.98 -2.93 -5.89
CA ARG A 126 -8.63 -3.35 -6.28
C ARG A 126 -7.62 -2.22 -6.04
N LEU A 127 -7.97 -0.99 -6.41
CA LEU A 127 -7.13 0.18 -6.21
C LEU A 127 -6.87 0.43 -4.71
N GLU A 128 -7.91 0.33 -3.87
CA GLU A 128 -7.76 0.43 -2.42
C GLU A 128 -6.86 -0.66 -1.83
N GLN A 129 -7.00 -1.90 -2.29
CA GLN A 129 -6.14 -3.01 -1.83
C GLN A 129 -4.68 -2.80 -2.25
N GLU A 130 -4.43 -2.32 -3.47
CA GLU A 130 -3.09 -2.02 -3.94
C GLU A 130 -2.45 -0.87 -3.13
N ASN A 131 -3.22 0.18 -2.84
CA ASN A 131 -2.76 1.30 -2.02
C ASN A 131 -2.44 0.85 -0.59
N LYS A 132 -3.30 0.04 0.05
CA LYS A 132 -3.04 -0.52 1.39
C LYS A 132 -1.80 -1.41 1.40
N ARG A 133 -1.55 -2.17 0.33
CA ARG A 133 -0.35 -3.01 0.21
C ARG A 133 0.92 -2.15 0.10
N LYS A 134 0.92 -1.11 -0.73
CA LYS A 134 2.04 -0.16 -0.83
C LYS A 134 2.32 0.52 0.51
N GLU A 135 1.28 0.91 1.23
CA GLU A 135 1.42 1.52 2.56
C GLU A 135 2.04 0.55 3.57
N LEU A 136 1.62 -0.72 3.57
CA LEU A 136 2.22 -1.77 4.42
C LEU A 136 3.69 -2.03 4.05
N GLU A 137 4.03 -2.09 2.77
CA GLU A 137 5.42 -2.26 2.31
C GLU A 137 6.31 -1.09 2.78
N ILE A 138 5.81 0.15 2.72
CA ILE A 138 6.52 1.33 3.25
C ILE A 138 6.69 1.25 4.77
N ARG A 139 5.64 0.88 5.52
CA ARG A 139 5.72 0.73 6.98
C ARG A 139 6.74 -0.33 7.39
N LEU A 140 6.79 -1.46 6.67
CA LEU A 140 7.77 -2.52 6.90
C LEU A 140 9.19 -2.04 6.61
N ALA A 141 9.41 -1.32 5.50
CA ALA A 141 10.71 -0.76 5.15
C ALA A 141 11.21 0.25 6.20
N ASN A 142 10.31 1.10 6.72
CA ASN A 142 10.63 2.05 7.79
C ASN A 142 10.99 1.33 9.09
N ALA A 143 10.21 0.31 9.49
CA ALA A 143 10.48 -0.47 10.70
C ALA A 143 11.84 -1.20 10.64
N GLU A 144 12.19 -1.76 9.47
CA GLU A 144 13.49 -2.41 9.29
C GLU A 144 14.65 -1.39 9.35
N THR A 145 14.43 -0.19 8.78
CA THR A 145 15.42 0.90 8.86
C THR A 145 15.63 1.37 10.31
N GLU A 146 14.57 1.56 11.08
CA GLU A 146 14.64 1.90 12.50
C GLU A 146 15.37 0.83 13.31
N ARG A 147 15.06 -0.45 13.06
CA ARG A 147 15.74 -1.59 13.70
C ARG A 147 17.24 -1.58 13.41
N LEU A 148 17.64 -1.40 12.14
CA LEU A 148 19.05 -1.35 11.76
C LEU A 148 19.77 -0.16 12.39
N ASN A 149 19.11 1.00 12.48
CA ASN A 149 19.67 2.17 13.15
C ASN A 149 19.85 1.93 14.66
N ALA A 150 18.86 1.33 15.33
CA ALA A 150 18.96 0.96 16.74
C ALA A 150 20.10 -0.05 17.00
N GLN A 151 20.29 -1.03 16.11
CA GLN A 151 21.40 -1.98 16.19
C GLN A 151 22.76 -1.29 16.04
N ARG A 152 22.88 -0.34 15.10
CA ARG A 152 24.12 0.44 14.90
C ARG A 152 24.46 1.29 16.13
N GLU A 153 23.47 1.97 16.70
CA GLU A 153 23.69 2.78 17.91
C GLU A 153 24.07 1.91 19.11
N ASN A 154 23.42 0.75 19.28
CA ASN A 154 23.79 -0.19 20.33
C ASN A 154 25.23 -0.72 20.15
N ALA A 155 25.62 -1.07 18.91
CA ALA A 155 26.99 -1.48 18.62
C ALA A 155 28.02 -0.37 18.94
N LYS A 156 27.72 0.89 18.59
CA LYS A 156 28.58 2.04 18.96
C LYS A 156 28.70 2.19 20.47
N LEU A 157 27.60 2.08 21.20
CA LEU A 157 27.60 2.17 22.66
C LEU A 157 28.40 1.03 23.31
N GLN A 158 28.28 -0.20 22.80
CA GLN A 158 29.07 -1.33 23.27
C GLN A 158 30.57 -1.13 23.01
N MET A 159 30.95 -0.63 21.82
CA MET A 159 32.35 -0.31 21.52
C MET A 159 32.89 0.79 22.44
N ALA A 160 32.11 1.86 22.68
CA ALA A 160 32.49 2.93 23.58
C ALA A 160 32.66 2.42 25.03
N LEU A 161 31.75 1.55 25.49
CA LEU A 161 31.84 0.90 26.80
C LEU A 161 33.06 -0.02 26.89
N GLN A 162 33.36 -0.80 25.86
CA GLN A 162 34.53 -1.66 25.85
C GLN A 162 35.83 -0.85 25.89
N GLN A 163 35.88 0.28 25.18
CA GLN A 163 37.00 1.21 25.24
C GLN A 163 37.15 1.86 26.61
N SER A 164 36.05 2.26 27.26
CA SER A 164 36.10 2.83 28.60
C SER A 164 36.50 1.81 29.66
N VAL A 165 36.04 0.56 29.56
CA VAL A 165 36.48 -0.52 30.46
C VAL A 165 37.96 -0.82 30.26
N LYS A 166 38.42 -0.89 29.00
CA LYS A 166 39.85 -1.12 28.71
C LYS A 166 40.72 0.02 29.27
N SER A 167 40.30 1.27 29.10
CA SER A 167 41.03 2.41 29.66
C SER A 167 41.03 2.36 31.19
N LEU A 168 39.90 2.05 31.85
CA LEU A 168 39.80 1.84 33.30
C LEU A 168 40.75 0.75 33.82
N VAL A 169 40.84 -0.39 33.13
CA VAL A 169 41.77 -1.47 33.50
C VAL A 169 43.23 -1.03 33.33
N GLU A 170 43.55 -0.28 32.28
CA GLU A 170 44.88 0.31 32.10
C GLU A 170 45.18 1.39 33.17
N PHE A 171 44.17 2.16 33.60
CA PHE A 171 44.30 3.16 34.67
C PHE A 171 44.61 2.55 36.05
N GLN A 172 44.12 1.34 36.31
CA GLN A 172 44.33 0.63 37.59
C GLN A 172 45.70 -0.04 37.70
N LYS A 173 46.49 -0.14 36.61
CA LYS A 173 47.84 -0.71 36.68
C LYS A 173 48.81 0.26 37.36
N ASP A 174 49.67 -0.29 38.22
CA ASP A 174 50.81 0.42 38.82
C ASP A 174 51.73 0.97 37.72
N ARG A 175 52.00 2.28 37.76
CA ARG A 175 53.02 2.98 36.99
C ARG A 175 54.38 2.56 37.50
N LYS A 176 55.03 1.66 36.77
CA LYS A 176 56.43 1.26 36.95
C LYS A 176 57.10 1.23 35.60
N PHE A 177 58.34 1.71 35.52
CA PHE A 177 59.16 1.51 34.33
C PHE A 177 59.42 0.01 34.16
N THR A 178 59.01 -0.56 33.04
CA THR A 178 59.41 -1.92 32.65
C THR A 178 60.93 -1.96 32.40
N ASP A 179 61.55 -3.14 32.52
CA ASP A 179 63.00 -3.25 32.29
C ASP A 179 63.41 -2.78 30.88
N PHE A 180 62.57 -3.06 29.88
CA PHE A 180 62.74 -2.53 28.52
C PHE A 180 62.70 -0.99 28.48
N GLN A 181 61.71 -0.38 29.14
CA GLN A 181 61.62 1.07 29.24
C GLN A 181 62.85 1.67 29.92
N ARG A 182 63.36 1.04 30.99
CA ARG A 182 64.58 1.50 31.68
C ARG A 182 65.80 1.47 30.75
N GLN A 183 65.95 0.41 29.95
CA GLN A 183 67.05 0.26 29.00
C GLN A 183 66.98 1.30 27.88
N VAL A 184 65.80 1.45 27.25
CA VAL A 184 65.56 2.45 26.20
C VAL A 184 65.80 3.85 26.75
N PHE A 185 65.25 4.17 27.93
CA PHE A 185 65.41 5.49 28.54
C PHE A 185 66.88 5.84 28.77
N ASN A 186 67.65 4.94 29.37
CA ASN A 186 69.06 5.16 29.61
C ASN A 186 69.85 5.31 28.30
N SER A 187 69.57 4.47 27.29
CA SER A 187 70.22 4.53 25.98
C SER A 187 69.94 5.85 25.26
N CYS A 188 68.68 6.29 25.25
CA CYS A 188 68.30 7.55 24.62
C CYS A 188 68.91 8.73 25.38
N LEU A 189 68.81 8.75 26.72
CA LEU A 189 69.37 9.83 27.54
C LEU A 189 70.88 10.03 27.36
N THR A 190 71.65 8.98 27.08
CA THR A 190 73.10 9.09 26.78
C THR A 190 73.40 9.54 25.35
N THR A 191 72.42 9.47 24.44
CA THR A 191 72.59 9.83 23.02
C THR A 191 72.36 11.32 22.79
N TYR A 192 71.51 11.96 23.60
CA TYR A 192 71.26 13.39 23.51
C TYR A 192 72.35 14.19 24.25
N PRO A 193 72.74 15.38 23.73
CA PRO A 193 73.67 16.25 24.42
C PRO A 193 73.13 16.65 25.79
N ILE A 194 74.03 16.76 26.79
CA ILE A 194 73.67 17.17 28.14
C ILE A 194 73.01 18.56 28.06
N PRO A 195 71.79 18.72 28.58
CA PRO A 195 71.05 19.95 28.41
C PRO A 195 71.66 21.10 29.22
N THR A 196 71.68 22.30 28.64
CA THR A 196 71.92 23.57 29.35
C THR A 196 70.61 24.05 30.01
N GLY A 197 70.51 23.95 31.33
CA GLY A 197 69.31 24.34 32.09
C GLY A 197 69.14 23.53 33.37
N LEU A 198 68.00 23.68 34.04
CA LEU A 198 67.67 22.94 35.26
C LEU A 198 66.44 22.06 35.05
N THR A 199 66.52 20.79 35.43
CA THR A 199 65.39 19.85 35.35
C THR A 199 64.81 19.60 36.75
N PHE A 200 63.50 19.77 36.88
CA PHE A 200 62.74 19.49 38.09
C PHE A 200 61.75 18.37 37.81
N VAL A 201 61.78 17.32 38.63
CA VAL A 201 60.78 16.25 38.57
C VAL A 201 59.89 16.36 39.81
N VAL A 202 58.60 16.66 39.56
CA VAL A 202 57.58 16.90 40.58
C VAL A 202 56.49 15.84 40.47
N SER A 203 56.13 15.23 41.60
CA SER A 203 54.98 14.33 41.73
C SER A 203 53.84 15.05 42.44
N VAL A 204 52.59 14.71 42.14
CA VAL A 204 51.44 15.20 42.91
C VAL A 204 51.51 14.73 44.37
N MET A 205 51.19 15.62 45.32
CA MET A 205 51.36 15.43 46.77
C MET A 205 50.62 14.20 47.36
N HIS A 206 49.57 13.71 46.69
CA HIS A 206 48.71 12.62 47.17
C HIS A 206 48.71 11.37 46.27
N ASP A 207 49.73 11.21 45.43
CA ASP A 207 49.87 10.08 44.52
C ASP A 207 51.17 9.28 44.84
N PRO A 208 51.11 8.27 45.73
CA PRO A 208 52.29 7.48 46.14
C PRO A 208 52.98 6.78 44.98
N GLU A 209 52.20 6.40 43.97
CA GLU A 209 52.64 5.77 42.73
C GLU A 209 53.44 6.77 41.88
N ALA A 210 52.93 7.99 41.71
CA ALA A 210 53.65 9.08 41.05
C ALA A 210 54.93 9.47 41.79
N LYS A 211 54.93 9.44 43.13
CA LYS A 211 56.14 9.71 43.94
C LYS A 211 57.22 8.66 43.70
N THR A 212 56.84 7.39 43.64
CA THR A 212 57.77 6.28 43.36
C THR A 212 58.36 6.40 41.95
N TYR A 213 57.51 6.64 40.96
CA TYR A 213 57.93 6.78 39.57
C TYR A 213 58.77 8.04 39.34
N ALA A 214 58.44 9.16 39.99
CA ALA A 214 59.27 10.38 39.97
C ALA A 214 60.65 10.13 40.59
N THR A 215 60.72 9.31 41.64
CA THR A 215 62.00 8.92 42.26
C THR A 215 62.84 8.08 41.30
N ASP A 216 62.24 7.12 40.60
CA ASP A 216 62.95 6.31 39.60
C ASP A 216 63.42 7.14 38.40
N LEU A 217 62.57 8.05 37.91
CA LEU A 217 62.93 8.99 36.86
C LEU A 217 64.10 9.90 37.25
N LYS A 218 64.11 10.43 38.49
CA LYS A 218 65.25 11.20 39.02
C LYS A 218 66.53 10.38 39.04
N LYS A 219 66.46 9.08 39.39
CA LYS A 219 67.64 8.19 39.36
C LYS A 219 68.18 8.04 37.93
N PHE A 220 67.32 7.82 36.94
CA PHE A 220 67.75 7.67 35.55
C PHE A 220 68.38 8.96 34.98
N LEU A 221 67.74 10.11 35.23
CA LEU A 221 68.30 11.41 34.83
C LEU A 221 69.66 11.68 35.49
N LYS A 222 69.82 11.29 36.76
CA LYS A 222 71.11 11.40 37.46
C LYS A 222 72.20 10.52 36.82
N VAL A 223 71.87 9.29 36.44
CA VAL A 223 72.80 8.37 35.77
C VAL A 223 73.26 8.95 34.41
N ALA A 224 72.36 9.62 33.71
CA ALA A 224 72.67 10.27 32.43
C ALA A 224 73.38 11.64 32.58
N ASN A 225 73.79 12.05 33.79
CA ASN A 225 74.39 13.36 34.08
C ASN A 225 73.49 14.55 33.69
N TRP A 226 72.17 14.38 33.69
CA TRP A 226 71.27 15.51 33.47
C TRP A 226 71.26 16.43 34.71
N PRO A 227 71.27 17.76 34.53
CA PRO A 227 71.25 18.72 35.62
C PRO A 227 69.90 18.67 36.36
N LEU A 228 69.92 18.05 37.55
CA LEU A 228 68.78 17.95 38.45
C LEU A 228 68.95 18.93 39.61
N VAL A 229 67.88 19.66 39.93
CA VAL A 229 67.85 20.44 41.16
C VAL A 229 67.40 19.54 42.30
N ASN A 230 68.25 19.42 43.32
CA ASN A 230 67.88 18.76 44.56
C ASN A 230 66.90 19.63 45.34
N ASP A 231 65.93 18.95 45.93
CA ASP A 231 65.02 19.41 46.99
C ASP A 231 63.75 20.14 46.57
N ASN A 232 62.64 19.41 46.73
CA ASN A 232 61.57 19.62 47.72
C ASN A 232 61.01 21.04 47.95
N LYS A 233 61.29 22.02 47.08
CA LYS A 233 60.37 23.14 46.89
C LYS A 233 59.26 22.62 46.00
N GLY A 234 58.39 21.81 46.59
CA GLY A 234 57.08 21.55 46.05
C GLY A 234 56.43 22.91 45.82
N ALA A 235 56.52 23.41 44.60
CA ALA A 235 55.55 24.36 44.15
C ALA A 235 54.25 23.56 44.19
N ASP A 236 53.45 23.81 45.22
CA ASP A 236 52.06 23.40 45.28
C ASP A 236 51.39 24.03 44.08
N TYR A 237 51.39 23.29 42.98
CA TYR A 237 50.76 23.70 41.75
C TYR A 237 49.26 23.46 41.92
N SER A 238 48.60 24.34 42.66
CA SER A 238 47.18 24.27 43.05
C SER A 238 46.18 24.35 41.88
N ASN A 239 46.66 24.28 40.63
CA ASN A 239 45.88 24.28 39.40
C ASN A 239 46.34 23.21 38.39
N MET A 240 47.13 22.22 38.83
CA MET A 240 47.53 21.09 37.99
C MET A 240 46.57 19.91 38.15
N PRO A 241 46.43 19.06 37.11
CA PRO A 241 45.57 17.88 37.18
C PRO A 241 45.86 17.04 38.43
N ALA A 242 44.83 16.50 39.08
CA ALA A 242 44.97 15.94 40.42
C ALA A 242 45.78 14.62 40.52
N LYS A 243 46.26 14.06 39.39
CA LYS A 243 47.10 12.84 39.34
C LYS A 243 48.09 12.87 38.17
N GLY A 244 49.37 12.53 38.42
CA GLY A 244 50.41 12.51 37.37
C GLY A 244 51.82 12.86 37.84
N ILE A 245 52.75 12.94 36.88
CA ILE A 245 54.13 13.38 37.09
C ILE A 245 54.40 14.53 36.14
N TYR A 246 55.09 15.53 36.66
CA TYR A 246 55.47 16.72 35.93
C TYR A 246 56.98 16.79 35.88
N ILE A 247 57.52 16.99 34.68
CA ILE A 247 58.93 17.33 34.51
C ILE A 247 58.97 18.78 34.04
N CYS A 248 59.39 19.69 34.92
CA CYS A 248 59.62 21.08 34.55
C CYS A 248 61.06 21.20 34.04
N VAL A 249 61.24 21.85 32.89
CA VAL A 249 62.56 22.13 32.33
C VAL A 249 62.70 23.64 32.27
N ASP A 250 63.63 24.18 33.05
CA ASP A 250 63.91 25.62 33.12
C ASP A 250 65.07 25.99 32.17
N ASN A 251 64.80 26.97 31.30
CA ASN A 251 65.75 27.55 30.35
C ASN A 251 65.22 28.94 29.89
N PRO A 252 66.08 29.94 29.67
CA PRO A 252 65.69 31.27 29.17
C PRO A 252 65.16 31.34 27.72
N THR A 253 65.20 30.25 26.94
CA THR A 253 64.68 30.19 25.55
C THR A 253 63.39 29.37 25.48
N ALA A 254 62.37 29.84 24.72
CA ALA A 254 61.07 29.17 24.63
C ALA A 254 60.73 28.70 23.19
N PRO A 255 60.50 27.40 22.93
CA PRO A 255 60.66 26.26 23.84
C PRO A 255 62.12 25.83 24.03
N PRO A 256 62.57 25.42 25.24
CA PRO A 256 63.86 24.75 25.38
C PRO A 256 63.92 23.49 24.54
N GLU A 257 64.98 23.37 23.76
CA GLU A 257 65.35 22.17 22.99
C GLU A 257 65.27 20.90 23.87
N HIS A 258 65.69 21.03 25.13
CA HIS A 258 65.74 19.98 26.13
C HIS A 258 64.38 19.40 26.51
N ALA A 259 63.32 20.23 26.54
CA ALA A 259 61.97 19.74 26.78
C ALA A 259 61.42 18.95 25.59
N THR A 260 61.85 19.30 24.37
CA THR A 260 61.51 18.58 23.14
C THR A 260 62.23 17.23 23.09
N HIS A 261 63.52 17.18 23.43
CA HIS A 261 64.28 15.92 23.54
C HIS A 261 63.67 14.99 24.58
N LEU A 262 63.34 15.50 25.76
CA LEU A 262 62.71 14.70 26.81
C LEU A 262 61.34 14.15 26.36
N LYS A 263 60.53 14.95 25.65
CA LYS A 263 59.27 14.48 25.06
C LYS A 263 59.49 13.37 24.04
N GLN A 264 60.50 13.50 23.17
CA GLN A 264 60.84 12.48 22.17
C GLN A 264 61.25 11.17 22.84
N ILE A 265 62.16 11.23 23.82
CA ILE A 265 62.62 10.08 24.58
C ILE A 265 61.44 9.36 25.26
N LEU A 266 60.54 10.12 25.90
CA LEU A 266 59.36 9.54 26.55
C LEU A 266 58.42 8.89 25.54
N ASN A 267 58.21 9.49 24.37
CA ASN A 267 57.40 8.90 23.30
C ASN A 267 58.03 7.62 22.74
N GLU A 268 59.36 7.55 22.60
CA GLU A 268 60.08 6.34 22.17
C GLU A 268 59.93 5.18 23.18
N MET A 269 59.74 5.48 24.45
CA MET A 269 59.40 4.49 25.49
C MET A 269 57.92 4.08 25.51
N GLY A 270 57.11 4.62 24.60
CA GLY A 270 55.66 4.45 24.60
C GLY A 270 54.94 5.22 25.71
N ILE A 271 55.58 6.20 26.33
CA ILE A 271 54.98 7.04 27.37
C ILE A 271 54.43 8.30 26.70
N SER A 272 53.09 8.42 26.68
CA SER A 272 52.45 9.64 26.18
C SER A 272 52.84 10.84 27.03
N SER A 273 53.41 11.86 26.39
CA SER A 273 53.81 13.11 27.02
C SER A 273 53.28 14.33 26.26
N ARG A 274 52.95 15.39 26.99
CA ARG A 274 52.51 16.68 26.40
C ARG A 274 53.35 17.81 26.94
N ILE A 275 53.72 18.74 26.07
CA ILE A 275 54.38 19.99 26.46
C ILE A 275 53.29 21.00 26.79
N ILE A 276 53.34 21.59 27.97
CA ILE A 276 52.43 22.63 28.45
C ILE A 276 53.27 23.85 28.83
N HIS A 277 52.92 25.01 28.28
CA HIS A 277 53.51 26.29 28.65
C HIS A 277 52.71 26.91 29.80
N ILE A 278 53.35 27.21 30.94
CA ILE A 278 52.68 27.81 32.10
C ILE A 278 53.26 29.20 32.37
N LYS A 279 52.56 30.24 31.90
CA LYS A 279 52.95 31.65 32.07
C LYS A 279 52.98 32.17 33.52
N LYS A 280 52.50 31.40 34.50
CA LYS A 280 52.27 31.87 35.89
C LYS A 280 53.47 31.69 36.84
N ILE A 281 54.53 31.00 36.43
CA ILE A 281 55.69 30.75 37.28
C ILE A 281 56.81 31.67 36.79
N LYS A 282 57.23 32.64 37.62
CA LYS A 282 58.41 33.46 37.32
C LYS A 282 59.61 32.51 37.17
N ASN A 283 60.23 32.51 35.99
CA ASN A 283 61.39 31.69 35.62
C ASN A 283 61.12 30.18 35.46
N THR A 284 60.02 29.76 34.81
CA THR A 284 59.87 28.35 34.38
C THR A 284 58.97 28.27 33.15
N ASP A 285 59.57 28.25 31.95
CA ASP A 285 58.77 28.48 30.74
C ASP A 285 58.24 27.21 30.04
N ILE A 286 58.65 25.99 30.43
CA ILE A 286 58.05 24.74 29.93
C ILE A 286 57.91 23.63 30.98
N MET A 287 56.72 22.99 30.96
CA MET A 287 56.44 21.74 31.65
C MET A 287 56.17 20.62 30.65
N VAL A 288 56.90 19.52 30.79
CA VAL A 288 56.60 18.24 30.15
C VAL A 288 55.74 17.43 31.10
N LEU A 289 54.48 17.25 30.74
CA LEU A 289 53.53 16.40 31.43
C LEU A 289 53.82 14.94 31.08
N VAL A 290 54.06 14.12 32.09
CA VAL A 290 54.37 12.69 31.93
C VAL A 290 53.34 11.86 32.68
N GLY A 291 52.61 11.02 31.96
CA GLY A 291 51.71 10.03 32.57
C GLY A 291 50.58 10.65 33.42
N ALA A 292 50.03 11.79 32.99
CA ALA A 292 48.81 12.32 33.59
C ALA A 292 47.66 11.33 33.35
N LYS A 293 47.14 10.75 34.43
CA LYS A 293 45.86 10.05 34.41
C LYS A 293 44.81 11.17 34.31
N GLN A 294 44.17 11.35 33.15
CA GLN A 294 43.07 12.30 33.06
C GLN A 294 42.00 11.90 34.08
N GLU A 295 41.56 12.86 34.90
CA GLU A 295 40.33 12.67 35.66
C GLU A 295 39.17 12.70 34.68
N TYR A 296 38.31 11.69 34.76
CA TYR A 296 36.98 11.79 34.18
C TYR A 296 36.27 12.93 34.90
N ASN A 297 35.97 14.01 34.17
CA ASN A 297 34.89 14.93 34.51
C ASN A 297 33.56 14.29 34.10
#